data_AF-A0AAW1TTB7-F1
#
_entry.id   AF-A0AAW1TTB7-F1
#
_cell.length_a   1.000
_cell.length_b   1.000
_cell.length_c   1.000
_cell.angle_alpha   90.00
_cell.angle_beta   90.00
_cell.angle_gamma   90.00
#
_symmetry.space_group_name_H-M   'P 1'
#
loop_
_entity.id
_entity.type
_entity.pdbx_description
1 polymer ?
#
loop_
_entity_poly.entity_id
_entity_poly.type
_entity_poly.pdbx_seq_one_letter_code
_entity_poly.pdbx_strand_id
1 'polypeptide(L)'
;MNKYAGSMHTLYNTELNKLENTQKQLERYQHNLLGQLKKNENEEFQDLIQLFQGSRVACNEAASKLELQEILDKLKYVKKAVVLECGSNIPDLKLFEQDLTHIISTVQDMKVKSKLKVQELTSEENLLIEDIKLYEERVSHWSEPVKLDSIKNGVHAKIDSSNTVPDDVKKFMDFVKCSNGHENGWSVSDNQLFLKLRKKCKDVDEVAVSLNKILPDITIEDVKIHEDWYLKYLELKEKHNIAIENWKKSKHERNSTDSKRVNECVKSEGLKKIWLIYKCLKKKILKKRKLRKKLRNGRKNVK
;
A
#
# COMPACT_ATOMS: atom_id res chain seq x y z
N MET A 1 53.91 -11.74 19.04
CA MET A 1 52.62 -11.01 18.94
C MET A 1 52.18 -10.67 17.50
N ASN A 2 52.73 -11.29 16.43
CA ASN A 2 52.51 -10.81 15.05
C ASN A 2 51.79 -11.80 14.09
N LYS A 3 51.08 -12.82 14.60
CA LYS A 3 50.32 -13.78 13.76
C LYS A 3 48.82 -13.46 13.62
N TYR A 4 48.26 -12.64 14.52
CA TYR A 4 46.82 -12.31 14.51
C TYR A 4 46.48 -11.10 13.61
N ALA A 5 47.42 -10.18 13.38
CA ALA A 5 47.21 -9.01 12.52
C ALA A 5 47.10 -9.38 11.03
N GLY A 6 47.87 -10.37 10.57
CA GLY A 6 47.81 -10.86 9.18
C GLY A 6 46.48 -11.55 8.83
N SER A 7 45.86 -12.25 9.79
CA SER A 7 44.59 -12.96 9.59
C SER A 7 43.38 -12.03 9.53
N MET A 8 43.40 -10.91 10.25
CA MET A 8 42.34 -9.90 10.20
C MET A 8 42.38 -9.09 8.91
N HIS A 9 43.58 -8.78 8.42
CA HIS A 9 43.77 -8.04 7.18
C HIS A 9 43.32 -8.84 5.95
N THR A 10 43.61 -10.14 5.92
CA THR A 10 43.14 -11.03 4.84
C THR A 10 41.62 -11.21 4.87
N LEU A 11 41.01 -11.37 6.05
CA LEU A 11 39.54 -11.42 6.20
C LEU A 11 38.87 -10.13 5.71
N TYR A 12 39.40 -8.96 6.10
CA TYR A 12 38.89 -7.66 5.66
C TYR A 12 38.97 -7.51 4.14
N ASN A 13 40.11 -7.83 3.52
CA ASN A 13 40.28 -7.75 2.07
C ASN A 13 39.36 -8.74 1.33
N THR A 14 39.12 -9.93 1.87
CA THR A 14 38.15 -10.87 1.27
C THR A 14 36.73 -10.35 1.32
N GLU A 15 36.33 -9.69 2.41
CA GLU A 15 34.98 -9.14 2.55
C GLU A 15 34.79 -7.91 1.65
N LEU A 16 35.83 -7.08 1.52
CA LEU A 16 35.84 -5.92 0.63
C LEU A 16 35.71 -6.36 -0.85
N ASN A 17 36.43 -7.41 -1.25
CA ASN A 17 36.30 -7.97 -2.60
C ASN A 17 34.92 -8.59 -2.88
N LYS A 18 34.28 -9.19 -1.86
CA LYS A 18 32.90 -9.68 -1.99
C LYS A 18 31.93 -8.51 -2.19
N LEU A 19 32.07 -7.45 -1.40
CA LEU A 19 31.23 -6.26 -1.53
C LEU A 19 31.40 -5.61 -2.89
N GLU A 20 32.63 -5.45 -3.37
CA GLU A 20 32.92 -4.90 -4.69
C GLU A 20 32.31 -5.76 -5.82
N ASN A 21 32.39 -7.09 -5.70
CA ASN A 21 31.75 -7.99 -6.66
C ASN A 21 30.23 -7.91 -6.61
N THR A 22 29.62 -7.80 -5.42
CA THR A 22 28.16 -7.61 -5.31
C THR A 22 27.71 -6.28 -5.88
N GLN A 23 28.47 -5.20 -5.68
CA GLN A 23 28.20 -3.91 -6.28
C GLN A 23 28.23 -4.00 -7.81
N LYS A 24 29.29 -4.58 -8.39
CA LYS A 24 29.39 -4.77 -9.85
C LYS A 24 28.25 -5.62 -10.41
N GLN A 25 27.78 -6.62 -9.68
CA GLN A 25 26.63 -7.43 -10.09
C GLN A 25 25.33 -6.63 -10.07
N LEU A 26 25.10 -5.83 -9.03
CA LEU A 26 23.93 -4.96 -8.92
C LEU A 26 23.91 -3.88 -10.00
N GLU A 27 25.04 -3.25 -10.28
CA GLU A 27 25.18 -2.25 -11.36
C GLU A 27 24.89 -2.86 -12.74
N ARG A 28 25.39 -4.07 -13.01
CA ARG A 28 25.08 -4.81 -14.26
C ARG A 28 23.61 -5.17 -14.36
N TYR A 29 23.00 -5.62 -13.26
CA TYR A 29 21.57 -5.94 -13.22
C TYR A 29 20.72 -4.70 -13.47
N GLN A 30 21.03 -3.58 -12.80
CA GLN A 30 20.34 -2.31 -12.99
C GLN A 30 20.50 -1.80 -14.43
N HIS A 31 21.70 -1.87 -15.00
CA HIS A 31 21.94 -1.46 -16.38
C HIS A 31 21.15 -2.33 -17.38
N ASN A 32 21.05 -3.64 -17.12
CA ASN A 32 20.26 -4.55 -17.95
C ASN A 32 18.76 -4.24 -17.83
N LEU A 33 18.25 -4.02 -16.61
CA LEU A 33 16.85 -3.67 -16.36
C LEU A 33 16.48 -2.34 -17.02
N LEU A 34 17.32 -1.31 -16.90
CA LEU A 34 17.14 -0.03 -17.59
C LEU A 34 17.21 -0.20 -19.11
N GLY A 35 18.08 -1.08 -19.61
CA GLY A 35 18.16 -1.42 -21.03
C GLY A 35 16.92 -2.15 -21.55
N GLN A 36 16.29 -3.00 -20.74
CA GLN A 36 15.02 -3.66 -21.07
C GLN A 36 13.86 -2.66 -21.05
N LEU A 37 13.78 -1.82 -20.02
CA LEU A 37 12.79 -0.75 -19.91
C LEU A 37 12.87 0.22 -21.09
N LYS A 38 14.09 0.61 -21.51
CA LYS A 38 14.30 1.45 -22.70
C LYS A 38 13.87 0.80 -24.01
N LYS A 39 13.99 -0.52 -24.12
CA LYS A 39 13.56 -1.27 -25.32
C LYS A 39 12.04 -1.46 -25.38
N ASN A 40 11.37 -1.46 -24.23
CA ASN A 40 9.94 -1.65 -24.08
C ASN A 40 9.18 -0.34 -23.81
N GLU A 41 9.80 0.83 -24.04
CA GLU A 41 9.28 2.17 -23.69
C GLU A 41 7.83 2.42 -24.09
N ASN A 42 7.35 1.76 -25.15
CA ASN A 42 5.98 1.93 -25.62
C ASN A 42 5.03 0.82 -25.17
N GLU A 43 5.38 -0.47 -25.24
CA GLU A 43 4.41 -1.57 -24.98
C GLU A 43 3.91 -1.62 -23.52
N GLU A 44 4.79 -1.45 -22.53
CA GLU A 44 4.40 -1.55 -21.11
C GLU A 44 3.52 -0.37 -20.66
N PHE A 45 3.66 0.79 -21.29
CA PHE A 45 2.83 1.97 -21.03
C PHE A 45 1.61 2.05 -21.97
N GLN A 46 1.61 1.32 -23.09
CA GLN A 46 0.52 1.29 -24.06
C GLN A 46 -0.79 0.83 -23.39
N ASP A 47 -0.73 -0.24 -22.58
CA ASP A 47 -1.90 -0.78 -21.87
C ASP A 47 -2.49 0.21 -20.88
N LEU A 48 -1.61 0.95 -20.18
CA LEU A 48 -1.98 2.00 -19.24
C LEU A 48 -2.61 3.19 -19.96
N ILE A 49 -2.01 3.64 -21.06
CA ILE A 49 -2.54 4.71 -21.92
C ILE A 49 -3.91 4.30 -22.47
N GLN A 50 -4.06 3.07 -22.95
CA GLN A 50 -5.30 2.55 -23.51
C GLN A 50 -6.40 2.42 -22.45
N LEU A 51 -6.06 2.03 -21.21
CA LEU A 51 -7.00 2.00 -20.08
C LEU A 51 -7.50 3.41 -19.75
N PHE A 52 -6.60 4.39 -19.64
CA PHE A 52 -6.97 5.78 -19.35
C PHE A 52 -7.79 6.41 -20.48
N GLN A 53 -7.42 6.18 -21.74
CA GLN A 53 -8.17 6.65 -22.90
C GLN A 53 -9.56 5.99 -22.97
N GLY A 54 -9.64 4.68 -22.79
CA GLY A 54 -10.90 3.93 -22.79
C GLY A 54 -11.86 4.43 -21.72
N SER A 55 -11.38 4.65 -20.50
CA SER A 55 -12.20 5.18 -19.40
C SER A 55 -12.69 6.61 -19.69
N ARG A 56 -11.88 7.47 -20.32
CA ARG A 56 -12.26 8.86 -20.63
C ARG A 56 -13.29 8.95 -21.75
N VAL A 57 -13.09 8.19 -22.83
CA VAL A 57 -13.99 8.16 -23.99
C VAL A 57 -15.34 7.53 -23.60
N ALA A 58 -15.33 6.42 -22.85
CA ALA A 58 -16.55 5.71 -22.48
C ALA A 58 -17.43 6.50 -21.50
N CYS A 59 -16.85 7.18 -20.51
CA CYS A 59 -17.64 7.90 -19.50
C CYS A 59 -18.06 9.30 -19.92
N ASN A 60 -17.18 10.09 -20.54
CA ASN A 60 -17.43 11.54 -20.73
C ASN A 60 -17.90 11.88 -22.14
N GLU A 61 -17.20 11.38 -23.17
CA GLU A 61 -17.49 11.74 -24.55
C GLU A 61 -18.75 11.04 -25.08
N ALA A 62 -18.89 9.74 -24.83
CA ALA A 62 -20.05 8.97 -25.26
C ALA A 62 -21.35 9.49 -24.61
N ALA A 63 -21.32 9.79 -23.31
CA ALA A 63 -22.47 10.34 -22.59
C ALA A 63 -22.86 11.73 -23.11
N SER A 64 -21.88 12.64 -23.28
CA SER A 64 -22.14 13.98 -23.82
C SER A 64 -22.67 13.94 -25.26
N LYS A 65 -22.17 13.00 -26.08
CA LYS A 65 -22.63 12.78 -27.45
C LYS A 65 -24.08 12.28 -27.49
N LEU A 66 -24.47 11.41 -26.57
CA LEU A 66 -25.86 10.94 -26.45
C LEU A 66 -26.81 12.07 -26.04
N GLU A 67 -26.44 12.88 -25.03
CA GLU A 67 -27.25 14.04 -24.61
C GLU A 67 -27.41 15.06 -25.76
N LEU A 68 -26.33 15.34 -26.50
CA LEU A 68 -26.37 16.23 -27.68
C LEU A 68 -27.26 15.67 -28.81
N GLN A 69 -27.19 14.37 -29.04
CA GLN A 69 -28.02 13.70 -30.04
C GLN A 69 -29.51 13.80 -29.67
N GLU A 70 -29.85 13.61 -28.40
CA GLU A 70 -31.22 13.75 -27.90
C GLU A 70 -31.77 15.16 -28.12
N ILE A 71 -30.98 16.20 -27.81
CA ILE A 71 -31.36 17.59 -28.05
C ILE A 71 -31.55 17.86 -29.55
N LEU A 72 -30.65 17.36 -30.39
CA LEU A 72 -30.74 17.49 -31.84
C LEU A 72 -32.00 16.85 -32.40
N ASP A 73 -32.36 15.67 -31.89
CA ASP A 73 -33.53 14.95 -32.37
C ASP A 73 -34.84 15.63 -31.90
N LYS A 74 -34.87 16.18 -30.68
CA LYS A 74 -35.98 17.04 -30.21
C LYS A 74 -36.10 18.33 -31.03
N LEU A 75 -34.99 19.00 -31.35
CA LEU A 75 -34.99 20.20 -32.20
C LEU A 75 -35.47 19.89 -33.63
N LYS A 76 -35.08 18.75 -34.21
CA LYS A 76 -35.59 18.29 -35.50
C LYS A 76 -37.09 18.00 -35.46
N TYR A 77 -37.58 17.42 -34.36
CA TYR A 77 -39.01 17.17 -34.16
C TYR A 77 -39.80 18.48 -34.11
N VAL A 78 -39.40 19.43 -33.25
CA VAL A 78 -40.01 20.77 -33.16
C VAL A 78 -39.98 21.48 -34.52
N LYS A 79 -38.84 21.44 -35.22
CA LYS A 79 -38.72 22.01 -36.56
C LYS A 79 -39.70 21.39 -37.55
N LYS A 80 -39.87 20.06 -37.53
CA LYS A 80 -40.82 19.37 -38.40
C LYS A 80 -42.26 19.77 -38.08
N ALA A 81 -42.65 19.82 -36.81
CA ALA A 81 -43.99 20.26 -36.40
C ALA A 81 -44.30 21.67 -36.93
N VAL A 82 -43.38 22.62 -36.75
CA VAL A 82 -43.55 24.00 -37.21
C VAL A 82 -43.60 24.13 -38.74
N VAL A 83 -42.80 23.36 -39.47
CA VAL A 83 -42.68 23.47 -40.94
C VAL A 83 -43.74 22.67 -41.70
N LEU A 84 -44.18 21.51 -41.17
CA LEU A 84 -45.17 20.65 -41.84
C LEU A 84 -46.62 20.98 -41.48
N GLU A 85 -46.90 21.51 -40.28
CA GLU A 85 -48.29 21.74 -39.81
C GLU A 85 -48.83 23.17 -40.05
N CYS A 86 -48.11 23.98 -40.85
CA CYS A 86 -48.51 25.29 -41.40
C CYS A 86 -49.86 25.83 -40.90
N GLY A 87 -49.81 26.55 -39.77
CA GLY A 87 -50.80 27.54 -39.35
C GLY A 87 -52.21 27.05 -38.99
N SER A 88 -52.54 25.76 -39.10
CA SER A 88 -53.95 25.32 -39.00
C SER A 88 -54.26 24.40 -37.83
N ASN A 89 -53.26 23.76 -37.21
CA ASN A 89 -53.39 23.11 -35.90
C ASN A 89 -52.00 22.69 -35.43
N ILE A 90 -51.33 23.54 -34.65
CA ILE A 90 -50.31 23.03 -33.72
C ILE A 90 -51.09 22.16 -32.74
N PRO A 91 -50.85 20.84 -32.64
CA PRO A 91 -51.55 20.00 -31.68
C PRO A 91 -51.07 20.44 -30.29
N ASP A 92 -51.91 21.26 -29.64
CA ASP A 92 -51.70 21.81 -28.31
C ASP A 92 -50.46 22.74 -28.17
N LEU A 93 -50.69 24.05 -28.38
CA LEU A 93 -49.72 25.12 -28.15
C LEU A 93 -49.00 25.01 -26.80
N LYS A 94 -49.68 24.46 -25.79
CA LYS A 94 -49.14 24.30 -24.43
C LYS A 94 -48.08 23.21 -24.36
N LEU A 95 -48.26 22.11 -25.10
CA LEU A 95 -47.26 21.05 -25.25
C LEU A 95 -46.03 21.57 -26.00
N PHE A 96 -46.25 22.36 -27.05
CA PHE A 96 -45.15 22.98 -27.81
C PHE A 96 -44.32 23.95 -26.97
N GLU A 97 -44.97 24.80 -26.17
CA GLU A 97 -44.29 25.70 -25.23
C GLU A 97 -43.48 24.90 -24.18
N GLN A 98 -44.03 23.80 -23.67
CA GLN A 98 -43.34 22.89 -22.76
C GLN A 98 -42.11 22.24 -23.39
N ASP A 99 -42.21 21.77 -24.64
CA ASP A 99 -41.09 21.17 -25.36
C ASP A 99 -39.95 22.17 -25.60
N LEU A 100 -40.27 23.40 -26.02
CA LEU A 100 -39.27 24.46 -26.19
C LEU A 100 -38.61 24.85 -24.87
N THR A 101 -39.40 24.99 -23.80
CA THR A 101 -38.89 25.32 -22.46
C THR A 101 -37.98 24.20 -21.93
N HIS A 102 -38.36 22.94 -22.17
CA HIS A 102 -37.56 21.78 -21.83
C HIS A 102 -36.23 21.75 -22.61
N ILE A 103 -36.25 22.03 -23.92
CA ILE A 103 -35.02 22.09 -24.74
C ILE A 103 -34.09 23.19 -24.21
N ILE A 104 -34.61 24.39 -23.94
CA ILE A 104 -33.82 25.50 -23.40
C ILE A 104 -33.20 25.14 -22.05
N SER A 105 -33.99 24.54 -21.14
CA SER A 105 -33.50 24.07 -19.84
C SER A 105 -32.41 23.02 -20.01
N THR A 106 -32.62 22.02 -20.88
CA THR A 106 -31.64 20.94 -21.11
C THR A 106 -30.33 21.50 -21.68
N VAL A 107 -30.39 22.44 -22.62
CA VAL A 107 -29.21 23.10 -23.19
C VAL A 107 -28.46 23.90 -22.12
N GLN A 108 -29.18 24.61 -21.25
CA GLN A 108 -28.58 25.38 -20.17
C GLN A 108 -27.92 24.46 -19.12
N ASP A 109 -28.59 23.37 -18.76
CA ASP A 109 -28.07 22.37 -17.82
C ASP A 109 -26.81 21.71 -18.39
N MET A 110 -26.82 21.30 -19.67
CA MET A 110 -25.62 20.79 -20.33
C MET A 110 -24.48 21.81 -20.31
N LYS A 111 -24.75 23.07 -20.63
CA LYS A 111 -23.73 24.14 -20.62
C LYS A 111 -23.07 24.25 -19.24
N VAL A 112 -23.86 24.18 -18.17
CA VAL A 112 -23.34 24.19 -16.78
C VAL A 112 -22.54 22.92 -16.50
N LYS A 113 -23.07 21.73 -16.82
CA LYS A 113 -22.37 20.45 -16.64
C LYS A 113 -21.03 20.43 -17.39
N SER A 114 -21.00 20.84 -18.65
CA SER A 114 -19.77 20.90 -19.46
C SER A 114 -18.76 21.88 -18.84
N LYS A 115 -19.19 23.05 -18.37
CA LYS A 115 -18.31 24.00 -17.70
C LYS A 115 -17.70 23.42 -16.42
N LEU A 116 -18.51 22.78 -15.58
CA LEU A 116 -18.03 22.11 -14.37
C LEU A 116 -17.05 20.99 -14.71
N LYS A 117 -17.32 20.19 -15.74
CA LYS A 117 -16.43 19.11 -16.16
C LYS A 117 -15.10 19.61 -16.69
N VAL A 118 -15.11 20.71 -17.45
CA VAL A 118 -13.86 21.36 -17.89
C VAL A 118 -13.06 21.84 -16.68
N GLN A 119 -13.70 22.49 -15.71
CA GLN A 119 -13.01 22.95 -14.49
C GLN A 119 -12.41 21.80 -13.68
N GLU A 120 -13.15 20.69 -13.53
CA GLU A 120 -12.66 19.47 -12.87
C GLU A 120 -11.42 18.92 -13.60
N LEU A 121 -11.50 18.75 -14.92
CA LEU A 121 -10.40 18.22 -15.73
C LEU A 121 -9.18 19.14 -15.72
N THR A 122 -9.37 20.47 -15.75
CA THR A 122 -8.26 21.44 -15.62
C THR A 122 -7.61 21.37 -14.24
N SER A 123 -8.40 21.17 -13.18
CA SER A 123 -7.83 20.98 -11.84
C SER A 123 -7.01 19.70 -11.74
N GLU A 124 -7.50 18.60 -12.32
CA GLU A 124 -6.78 17.32 -12.39
C GLU A 124 -5.48 17.45 -13.21
N GLU A 125 -5.54 18.11 -14.35
CA GLU A 125 -4.36 18.41 -15.19
C GLU A 125 -3.30 19.18 -14.41
N ASN A 126 -3.70 20.23 -13.67
CA ASN A 126 -2.76 21.02 -12.87
C ASN A 126 -2.07 20.18 -11.77
N LEU A 127 -2.82 19.28 -11.12
CA LEU A 127 -2.25 18.37 -10.12
C LEU A 127 -1.25 17.39 -10.74
N LEU A 128 -1.59 16.82 -11.90
CA LEU A 128 -0.69 15.92 -12.62
C LEU A 128 0.58 16.64 -13.12
N ILE A 129 0.47 17.90 -13.53
CA ILE A 129 1.63 18.73 -13.89
C ILE A 129 2.53 18.97 -12.68
N GLU A 130 1.96 19.21 -11.49
CA GLU A 130 2.73 19.35 -10.25
C GLU A 130 3.45 18.05 -9.89
N ASP A 131 2.76 16.92 -10.01
CA ASP A 131 3.36 15.60 -9.79
C ASP A 131 4.53 15.35 -10.75
N ILE A 132 4.35 15.63 -12.06
CA ILE A 132 5.42 15.50 -13.06
C ILE A 132 6.63 16.34 -12.66
N LYS A 133 6.45 17.62 -12.31
CA LYS A 133 7.55 18.50 -11.88
C LYS A 133 8.29 17.94 -10.67
N LEU A 134 7.55 17.42 -9.70
CA LEU A 134 8.13 16.81 -8.49
C LEU A 134 8.93 15.55 -8.84
N TYR A 135 8.45 14.71 -9.76
CA TYR A 135 9.18 13.53 -10.21
C TYR A 135 10.40 13.90 -11.05
N GLU A 136 10.31 14.89 -11.93
CA GLU A 136 11.45 15.42 -12.69
C GLU A 136 12.55 15.93 -11.75
N GLU A 137 12.18 16.68 -10.70
CA GLU A 137 13.11 17.13 -9.67
C GLU A 137 13.77 15.94 -8.96
N ARG A 138 12.99 14.93 -8.54
CA ARG A 138 13.55 13.73 -7.89
C ARG A 138 14.48 12.93 -8.79
N VAL A 139 14.12 12.75 -10.06
CA VAL A 139 14.96 12.06 -11.03
C VAL A 139 16.28 12.79 -11.22
N SER A 140 16.25 14.12 -11.28
CA SER A 140 17.46 14.95 -11.30
C SER A 140 18.35 14.66 -10.08
N HIS A 141 17.79 14.68 -8.87
CA HIS A 141 18.52 14.35 -7.64
C HIS A 141 19.06 12.91 -7.60
N TRP A 142 18.36 11.95 -8.18
CA TRP A 142 18.83 10.55 -8.26
C TRP A 142 19.90 10.33 -9.32
N SER A 143 19.97 11.22 -10.31
CA SER A 143 20.96 11.19 -11.38
C SER A 143 22.29 11.83 -10.97
N GLU A 144 22.31 12.61 -9.89
CA GLU A 144 23.56 13.16 -9.36
C GLU A 144 24.44 12.01 -8.82
N PRO A 145 25.68 11.84 -9.33
CA PRO A 145 26.61 10.90 -8.72
C PRO A 145 26.83 11.36 -7.28
N VAL A 146 26.51 10.49 -6.33
CA VAL A 146 26.75 10.74 -4.91
C VAL A 146 28.24 11.08 -4.75
N LYS A 147 28.54 12.37 -4.56
CA LYS A 147 29.90 12.83 -4.28
C LYS A 147 30.31 12.22 -2.94
N LEU A 148 31.02 11.09 -2.99
CA LEU A 148 31.58 10.41 -1.81
C LEU A 148 32.45 11.37 -0.97
N ASP A 149 32.99 12.44 -1.57
CA ASP A 149 33.74 13.48 -0.87
C ASP A 149 32.90 14.33 0.10
N SER A 150 31.59 14.45 -0.13
CA SER A 150 30.67 15.20 0.75
C SER A 150 30.15 14.34 1.91
N ILE A 151 30.36 13.02 1.86
CA ILE A 151 30.11 12.09 2.99
C ILE A 151 31.21 12.20 4.06
N LYS A 152 32.15 13.16 3.93
CA LYS A 152 33.08 13.51 5.02
C LYS A 152 32.39 14.27 6.16
N ASN A 153 31.24 14.91 5.88
CA ASN A 153 30.48 15.69 6.86
C ASN A 153 29.08 15.13 7.15
N GLY A 154 28.69 14.03 6.51
CA GLY A 154 27.62 13.21 7.07
C GLY A 154 28.14 12.78 8.43
N VAL A 155 27.59 13.35 9.51
CA VAL A 155 27.90 12.97 10.90
C VAL A 155 28.18 11.49 10.85
N HIS A 156 29.46 11.13 10.95
CA HIS A 156 29.82 9.80 11.33
C HIS A 156 29.13 9.72 12.68
N ALA A 157 27.88 9.23 12.69
CA ALA A 157 27.39 8.48 13.80
C ALA A 157 28.51 7.48 13.89
N LYS A 158 29.43 7.72 14.84
CA LYS A 158 30.32 6.69 15.32
C LYS A 158 29.35 5.55 15.47
N ILE A 159 29.43 4.59 14.56
CA ILE A 159 28.96 3.26 14.85
C ILE A 159 29.94 2.91 15.94
N ASP A 160 29.60 3.33 17.16
CA ASP A 160 30.14 2.77 18.36
C ASP A 160 30.01 1.29 18.08
N SER A 161 31.13 0.65 17.79
CA SER A 161 31.22 -0.78 17.56
C SER A 161 30.77 -1.57 18.80
N SER A 162 30.34 -0.88 19.86
CA SER A 162 29.65 -1.37 21.05
C SER A 162 28.12 -1.29 20.97
N ASN A 163 27.50 -0.50 20.09
CA ASN A 163 26.04 -0.48 19.91
C ASN A 163 25.63 -1.55 18.89
N THR A 164 25.76 -2.79 19.34
CA THR A 164 25.16 -3.95 18.68
C THR A 164 23.68 -3.65 18.38
N VAL A 165 23.26 -3.92 17.15
CA VAL A 165 21.83 -3.91 16.79
C VAL A 165 21.12 -4.77 17.83
N PRO A 166 20.09 -4.25 18.55
CA PRO A 166 19.47 -5.01 19.62
C PRO A 166 19.04 -6.39 19.12
N ASP A 167 19.34 -7.43 19.89
CA ASP A 167 19.07 -8.82 19.50
C ASP A 167 17.62 -9.05 19.05
N ASP A 168 16.67 -8.32 19.64
CA ASP A 168 15.26 -8.40 19.28
C ASP A 168 14.95 -7.80 17.90
N VAL A 169 15.69 -6.76 17.47
CA VAL A 169 15.61 -6.20 16.12
C VAL A 169 16.17 -7.20 15.12
N LYS A 170 17.32 -7.82 15.44
CA LYS A 170 17.93 -8.86 14.60
C LYS A 170 17.03 -10.08 14.46
N LYS A 171 16.49 -10.60 15.55
CA LYS A 171 15.57 -11.76 15.55
C LYS A 171 14.31 -11.51 14.73
N PHE A 172 13.77 -10.29 14.74
CA PHE A 172 12.62 -9.95 13.90
C PHE A 172 12.98 -9.93 12.41
N MET A 173 14.09 -9.27 12.05
CA MET A 173 14.56 -9.21 10.66
C MET A 173 14.91 -10.59 10.11
N ASP A 174 15.62 -11.41 10.90
CA ASP A 174 15.97 -12.79 10.54
C ASP A 174 14.70 -13.64 10.35
N PHE A 175 13.71 -13.48 11.24
CA PHE A 175 12.43 -14.19 11.12
C PHE A 175 11.67 -13.81 9.84
N VAL A 176 11.59 -12.53 9.50
CA VAL A 176 10.94 -12.05 8.26
C VAL A 176 11.68 -12.57 7.02
N LYS A 177 13.02 -12.52 7.04
CA LYS A 177 13.86 -13.01 5.95
C LYS A 177 13.69 -14.52 5.74
N CYS A 178 13.67 -15.31 6.82
CA CYS A 178 13.45 -16.75 6.77
C CYS A 178 12.02 -17.14 6.37
N SER A 179 11.04 -16.25 6.56
CA SER A 179 9.63 -16.47 6.22
C SER A 179 9.27 -15.95 4.82
N ASN A 180 10.25 -15.72 3.93
CA ASN A 180 10.00 -15.18 2.59
C ASN A 180 9.22 -13.83 2.58
N GLY A 181 9.41 -13.00 3.61
CA GLY A 181 8.79 -11.66 3.69
C GLY A 181 7.77 -11.50 4.82
N HIS A 182 6.99 -10.43 4.75
CA HIS A 182 6.03 -10.04 5.79
C HIS A 182 4.71 -10.80 5.74
N GLU A 183 4.54 -11.68 4.74
CA GLU A 183 3.32 -12.41 4.44
C GLU A 183 3.53 -13.94 4.49
N ASN A 184 4.71 -14.44 4.89
CA ASN A 184 5.01 -15.88 4.93
C ASN A 184 4.85 -16.61 3.58
N GLY A 185 5.09 -15.91 2.47
CA GLY A 185 4.85 -16.43 1.12
C GLY A 185 3.38 -16.46 0.67
N TRP A 186 2.45 -15.94 1.49
CA TRP A 186 1.06 -15.73 1.05
C TRP A 186 0.96 -14.51 0.13
N SER A 187 -0.01 -14.53 -0.79
CA SER A 187 -0.34 -13.33 -1.56
C SER A 187 -0.84 -12.23 -0.61
N VAL A 188 -0.59 -10.97 -1.00
CA VAL A 188 -1.04 -9.82 -0.21
C VAL A 188 -2.57 -9.83 -0.04
N SER A 189 -3.32 -10.27 -1.06
CA SER A 189 -4.78 -10.39 -1.01
C SER A 189 -5.24 -11.45 -0.01
N ASP A 190 -4.63 -12.64 -0.03
CA ASP A 190 -5.02 -13.75 0.84
C ASP A 190 -4.69 -13.47 2.30
N ASN A 191 -3.52 -12.86 2.56
CA ASN A 191 -3.15 -12.43 3.89
C ASN A 191 -4.10 -11.35 4.42
N GLN A 192 -4.52 -10.39 3.60
CA GLN A 192 -5.52 -9.40 4.00
C GLN A 192 -6.88 -10.04 4.34
N LEU A 193 -7.31 -11.02 3.56
CA LEU A 193 -8.56 -11.75 3.82
C LEU A 193 -8.48 -12.54 5.13
N PHE A 194 -7.38 -13.25 5.36
CA PHE A 194 -7.09 -13.91 6.63
C PHE A 194 -7.18 -12.93 7.81
N LEU A 195 -6.54 -11.77 7.72
CA LEU A 195 -6.58 -10.75 8.79
C LEU A 195 -8.01 -10.22 9.04
N LYS A 196 -8.82 -10.04 8.00
CA LYS A 196 -10.23 -9.62 8.12
C LYS A 196 -11.05 -10.67 8.86
N LEU A 197 -10.93 -11.95 8.48
CA LEU A 197 -11.65 -13.05 9.14
C LEU A 197 -11.15 -13.25 10.57
N ARG A 198 -9.85 -13.09 10.81
CA ARG A 198 -9.23 -13.21 12.12
C ARG A 198 -9.66 -12.14 13.12
N LYS A 199 -10.00 -10.94 12.64
CA LYS A 199 -10.62 -9.88 13.45
C LYS A 199 -12.06 -10.22 13.82
N LYS A 200 -12.80 -10.89 12.93
CA LYS A 200 -14.21 -11.26 13.13
C LYS A 200 -14.36 -12.48 14.05
N CYS A 201 -13.53 -13.51 13.85
CA CYS A 201 -13.64 -14.78 14.56
C CYS A 201 -12.51 -14.93 15.60
N LYS A 202 -12.85 -15.40 16.80
CA LYS A 202 -11.86 -15.63 17.88
C LYS A 202 -11.26 -17.03 17.84
N ASP A 203 -11.90 -17.96 17.13
CA ASP A 203 -11.44 -19.34 16.98
C ASP A 203 -10.74 -19.53 15.63
N VAL A 204 -9.58 -20.18 15.67
CA VAL A 204 -8.74 -20.43 14.49
C VAL A 204 -9.41 -21.45 13.57
N ASP A 205 -10.10 -22.43 14.15
CA ASP A 205 -10.84 -23.44 13.40
C ASP A 205 -11.98 -22.79 12.59
N GLU A 206 -12.64 -21.77 13.13
CA GLU A 206 -13.70 -21.01 12.45
C GLU A 206 -13.14 -20.10 11.33
N VAL A 207 -11.98 -19.47 11.57
CA VAL A 207 -11.26 -18.70 10.54
C VAL A 207 -10.85 -19.62 9.39
N ALA A 208 -10.29 -20.79 9.69
CA ALA A 208 -9.81 -21.73 8.68
C ALA A 208 -10.95 -22.28 7.81
N VAL A 209 -12.08 -22.66 8.42
CA VAL A 209 -13.27 -23.09 7.66
C VAL A 209 -13.85 -21.95 6.82
N SER A 210 -13.90 -20.73 7.36
CA SER A 210 -14.44 -19.58 6.63
C SER A 210 -13.54 -19.14 5.48
N LEU A 211 -12.22 -19.24 5.65
CA LEU A 211 -11.24 -18.88 4.64
C LEU A 211 -11.19 -19.93 3.53
N ASN A 212 -11.19 -21.22 3.87
CA ASN A 212 -11.24 -22.31 2.90
C ASN A 212 -12.52 -22.28 2.03
N LYS A 213 -13.65 -21.78 2.56
CA LYS A 213 -14.86 -21.54 1.77
C LYS A 213 -14.71 -20.46 0.71
N ILE A 214 -13.83 -19.48 0.92
CA ILE A 214 -13.59 -18.37 -0.01
C ILE A 214 -12.43 -18.72 -0.95
N LEU A 215 -11.42 -19.40 -0.42
CA LEU A 215 -10.20 -19.82 -1.10
C LEU A 215 -10.06 -21.34 -0.94
N PRO A 216 -10.68 -22.15 -1.83
CA PRO A 216 -10.64 -23.61 -1.73
C PRO A 216 -9.22 -24.18 -1.89
N ASP A 217 -8.34 -23.42 -2.55
CA ASP A 217 -6.93 -23.77 -2.78
C ASP A 217 -6.08 -23.73 -1.51
N ILE A 218 -6.55 -23.04 -0.45
CA ILE A 218 -5.86 -22.95 0.84
C ILE A 218 -6.50 -23.93 1.82
N THR A 219 -5.71 -24.91 2.29
CA THR A 219 -6.24 -25.92 3.21
C THR A 219 -6.42 -25.36 4.63
N ILE A 220 -7.28 -26.00 5.42
CA ILE A 220 -7.52 -25.65 6.82
C ILE A 220 -6.21 -25.71 7.63
N GLU A 221 -5.35 -26.68 7.30
CA GLU A 221 -4.03 -26.87 7.88
C GLU A 221 -3.09 -25.72 7.54
N ASP A 222 -3.09 -25.23 6.29
CA ASP A 222 -2.27 -24.07 5.88
C ASP A 222 -2.66 -22.80 6.64
N VAL A 223 -3.96 -22.59 6.87
CA VAL A 223 -4.44 -21.46 7.69
C VAL A 223 -3.95 -21.56 9.13
N LYS A 224 -3.86 -22.77 9.70
CA LYS A 224 -3.35 -22.98 11.07
C LYS A 224 -1.86 -22.74 11.16
N ILE A 225 -1.09 -23.18 10.16
CA ILE A 225 0.35 -22.90 10.05
C ILE A 225 0.57 -21.39 9.95
N HIS A 226 -0.23 -20.71 9.12
CA HIS A 226 -0.17 -19.26 8.96
C HIS A 226 -0.57 -18.50 10.23
N GLU A 227 -1.56 -18.98 10.99
CA GLU A 227 -1.91 -18.41 12.30
C GLU A 227 -0.75 -18.55 13.30
N ASP A 228 -0.11 -19.71 13.38
CA ASP A 228 1.03 -19.91 14.29
C ASP A 228 2.21 -18.99 13.90
N TRP A 229 2.48 -18.85 12.61
CA TRP A 229 3.44 -17.88 12.09
C TRP A 229 3.03 -16.44 12.44
N TYR A 230 1.78 -16.04 12.22
CA TYR A 230 1.27 -14.70 12.45
C TYR A 230 1.37 -14.31 13.94
N LEU A 231 1.07 -15.24 14.84
CA LEU A 231 1.25 -15.04 16.28
C LEU A 231 2.71 -14.82 16.64
N LYS A 232 3.63 -15.56 16.01
CA LYS A 232 5.07 -15.39 16.21
C LYS A 232 5.58 -14.07 15.64
N TYR A 233 5.09 -13.69 14.46
CA TYR A 233 5.37 -12.42 13.81
C TYR A 233 4.97 -11.24 14.72
N LEU A 234 3.76 -11.27 15.29
CA LEU A 234 3.29 -10.23 16.22
C LEU A 234 4.16 -10.13 17.48
N GLU A 235 4.57 -11.27 18.05
CA GLU A 235 5.44 -11.28 19.23
C GLU A 235 6.79 -10.61 18.92
N LEU A 236 7.41 -10.96 17.79
CA LEU A 236 8.72 -10.44 17.41
C LEU A 236 8.63 -8.97 16.96
N LYS A 237 7.56 -8.58 16.26
CA LYS A 237 7.31 -7.18 15.87
C LYS A 237 7.18 -6.28 17.10
N GLU A 238 6.53 -6.77 18.15
CA GLU A 238 6.41 -6.03 19.41
C GLU A 238 7.77 -5.85 20.08
N LYS A 239 8.56 -6.92 20.20
CA LYS A 239 9.92 -6.84 20.77
C LYS A 239 10.83 -5.92 19.94
N HIS A 240 10.72 -5.98 18.62
CA HIS A 240 11.38 -5.05 17.72
C HIS A 240 10.96 -3.60 18.02
N ASN A 241 9.67 -3.30 18.12
CA ASN A 241 9.20 -1.95 18.40
C ASN A 241 9.67 -1.44 19.77
N ILE A 242 9.61 -2.27 20.81
CA ILE A 242 10.12 -1.94 22.15
C ILE A 242 11.64 -1.67 22.09
N ALA A 243 12.39 -2.50 21.38
CA ALA A 243 13.84 -2.33 21.23
C ALA A 243 14.18 -1.03 20.48
N ILE A 244 13.44 -0.69 19.42
CA ILE A 244 13.60 0.57 18.69
C ILE A 244 13.22 1.77 19.56
N GLU A 245 12.12 1.70 20.32
CA GLU A 245 11.70 2.77 21.23
C GLU A 245 12.72 3.00 22.34
N ASN A 246 13.22 1.92 22.95
CA ASN A 246 14.29 1.97 23.95
C ASN A 246 15.58 2.53 23.35
N TRP A 247 15.96 2.11 22.14
CA TRP A 247 17.12 2.67 21.45
C TRP A 247 16.97 4.17 21.17
N LYS A 248 15.78 4.60 20.73
CA LYS A 248 15.47 6.03 20.54
C LYS A 248 15.56 6.81 21.85
N LYS A 249 15.00 6.27 22.94
CA LYS A 249 15.08 6.86 24.29
C LYS A 249 16.52 6.96 24.77
N SER A 250 17.30 5.88 24.68
CA SER A 250 18.71 5.88 25.07
C SER A 250 19.59 6.75 24.16
N LYS A 251 19.17 7.02 22.92
CA LYS A 251 19.82 7.99 22.02
C LYS A 251 19.44 9.42 22.39
N HIS A 252 18.19 9.67 22.77
CA HIS A 252 17.75 10.97 23.28
C HIS A 252 18.38 11.29 24.64
N GLU A 253 18.40 10.37 25.59
CA GLU A 253 19.04 10.55 26.91
C GLU A 253 20.55 10.85 26.80
N ARG A 254 21.22 10.30 25.78
CA ARG A 254 22.62 10.64 25.45
C ARG A 254 22.80 12.03 24.84
N ASN A 255 21.77 12.57 24.18
CA ASN A 255 21.78 13.89 23.57
C ASN A 255 21.14 14.97 24.48
N SER A 256 20.39 14.57 25.50
CA SER A 256 19.61 15.45 26.39
C SER A 256 20.26 15.58 27.77
N THR A 257 21.58 15.76 27.83
CA THR A 257 22.17 16.73 28.77
C THR A 257 21.88 18.17 28.36
N ASP A 258 21.13 18.41 27.28
CA ASP A 258 20.56 19.71 26.96
C ASP A 258 19.03 19.65 26.72
N SER A 259 18.32 20.40 27.57
CA SER A 259 16.93 20.89 27.51
C SER A 259 15.73 20.00 27.11
N LYS A 260 15.01 19.61 28.18
CA LYS A 260 13.55 19.67 28.47
C LYS A 260 12.49 19.10 27.50
N ARG A 261 11.76 18.16 28.12
CA ARG A 261 10.41 17.61 27.89
C ARG A 261 9.33 18.66 27.58
N VAL A 262 8.44 18.37 26.62
CA VAL A 262 6.98 18.14 26.73
C VAL A 262 6.46 17.83 25.32
N ASN A 263 6.00 16.58 25.02
CA ASN A 263 4.97 16.26 23.99
C ASN A 263 4.76 14.75 23.66
N GLU A 264 4.69 13.83 24.66
CA GLU A 264 4.45 12.39 24.35
C GLU A 264 3.38 11.67 25.19
N CYS A 265 2.42 12.37 25.78
CA CYS A 265 1.39 11.69 26.61
C CYS A 265 0.34 10.91 25.78
N VAL A 266 -0.05 11.40 24.60
CA VAL A 266 -1.31 10.96 23.93
C VAL A 266 -1.17 9.67 23.10
N LYS A 267 0.01 9.33 22.56
CA LYS A 267 0.21 8.10 21.75
C LYS A 267 0.45 6.84 22.60
N SER A 268 0.83 6.99 23.87
CA SER A 268 1.18 5.84 24.74
C SER A 268 -0.06 5.06 25.25
N GLU A 269 -1.22 5.70 25.35
CA GLU A 269 -2.43 5.08 25.92
C GLU A 269 -3.11 4.09 24.95
N GLY A 270 -3.07 4.36 23.64
CA GLY A 270 -3.61 3.45 22.63
C GLY A 270 -2.85 2.12 22.58
N LEU A 271 -1.52 2.17 22.65
CA LEU A 271 -0.66 0.97 22.66
C LEU A 271 -0.80 0.18 23.97
N LYS A 272 -0.94 0.86 25.11
CA LYS A 272 -1.23 0.21 26.41
C LYS A 272 -2.56 -0.55 26.40
N LYS A 273 -3.61 0.00 25.76
CA LYS A 273 -4.91 -0.70 25.60
C LYS A 273 -4.79 -1.96 24.73
N ILE A 274 -4.08 -1.89 23.61
CA ILE A 274 -3.85 -3.05 22.72
C ILE A 274 -3.04 -4.14 23.45
N TRP A 275 -2.03 -3.75 24.23
CA TRP A 275 -1.22 -4.67 25.03
C TRP A 275 -2.04 -5.38 26.13
N LEU A 276 -2.93 -4.67 26.82
CA LEU A 276 -3.84 -5.27 27.81
C LEU A 276 -4.76 -6.31 27.17
N ILE A 277 -5.30 -6.03 25.98
CA ILE A 277 -6.14 -6.95 25.22
C ILE A 277 -5.36 -8.22 24.84
N TYR A 278 -4.14 -8.06 24.31
CA TYR A 278 -3.25 -9.18 23.96
C TYR A 278 -2.89 -10.05 25.19
N LYS A 279 -2.52 -9.42 26.32
CA LYS A 279 -2.18 -10.11 27.57
C LYS A 279 -3.37 -10.91 28.12
N CYS A 280 -4.58 -10.36 28.03
CA CYS A 280 -5.82 -11.04 28.42
C CYS A 280 -6.16 -12.23 27.49
N LEU A 281 -5.98 -12.07 26.18
CA LEU A 281 -6.17 -13.14 25.20
C LEU A 281 -5.19 -14.31 25.44
N LYS A 282 -3.91 -14.01 25.65
CA LYS A 282 -2.86 -15.01 25.93
C LYS A 282 -3.17 -15.84 27.17
N LYS A 283 -3.64 -15.20 28.27
CA LYS A 283 -4.06 -15.91 29.49
C LYS A 283 -5.28 -16.82 29.26
N LYS A 284 -6.29 -16.36 28.50
CA LYS A 284 -7.49 -17.16 28.19
C LYS A 284 -7.16 -18.39 27.33
N ILE A 285 -6.30 -18.22 26.34
CA ILE A 285 -5.86 -19.31 25.46
C ILE A 285 -5.02 -20.34 26.21
N LEU A 286 -4.11 -19.91 27.08
CA LEU A 286 -3.30 -20.82 27.90
C LEU A 286 -4.18 -21.66 28.85
N LYS A 287 -5.22 -21.06 29.45
CA LYS A 287 -6.22 -21.78 30.25
C LYS A 287 -6.98 -22.81 29.40
N LYS A 288 -7.44 -22.46 28.20
CA LYS A 288 -8.11 -23.40 27.29
C LYS A 288 -7.19 -24.56 26.86
N ARG A 289 -5.90 -24.30 26.58
CA ARG A 289 -4.91 -25.36 26.26
C ARG A 289 -4.66 -26.30 27.43
N LYS A 290 -4.57 -25.78 28.66
CA LYS A 290 -4.46 -26.62 29.88
C LYS A 290 -5.71 -27.49 30.09
N LEU A 291 -6.91 -26.94 29.83
CA LEU A 291 -8.17 -27.69 29.95
C LEU A 291 -8.29 -28.79 28.89
N ARG A 292 -7.94 -28.51 27.62
CA ARG A 292 -7.89 -29.52 26.54
C ARG A 292 -6.88 -30.65 26.84
N LYS A 293 -5.71 -30.33 27.40
CA LYS A 293 -4.74 -31.35 27.86
C LYS A 293 -5.29 -32.21 29.00
N LYS A 294 -5.99 -31.61 29.97
CA LYS A 294 -6.64 -32.36 31.06
C LYS A 294 -7.74 -33.30 30.54
N LEU A 295 -8.58 -32.85 29.62
CA LEU A 295 -9.63 -33.69 29.01
C LEU A 295 -9.05 -34.84 28.16
N ARG A 296 -7.93 -34.60 27.46
CA ARG A 296 -7.24 -35.63 26.67
C ARG A 296 -6.54 -36.67 27.55
N ASN A 297 -6.01 -36.27 28.70
CA ASN A 297 -5.39 -37.19 29.67
C ASN A 297 -6.44 -37.93 30.51
N GLY A 298 -7.58 -37.32 30.82
CA GLY A 298 -8.69 -38.00 31.51
C GLY A 298 -9.32 -39.12 30.68
N ARG A 299 -9.43 -38.95 29.35
CA ARG A 299 -9.92 -40.02 28.44
C ARG A 299 -8.96 -41.19 28.25
N LYS A 300 -7.68 -41.05 28.64
CA LYS A 300 -6.68 -42.13 28.58
C LYS A 300 -6.62 -42.98 29.86
N ASN A 301 -7.26 -42.53 30.95
CA ASN A 301 -7.29 -43.22 32.25
C ASN A 301 -8.65 -43.91 32.53
N VAL A 302 -9.52 -44.03 31.53
CA VAL A 302 -10.84 -44.70 31.63
C VAL A 302 -10.96 -45.80 30.55
N LYS A 303 -9.85 -46.44 30.20
CA LYS A 303 -9.81 -47.67 29.41
C LYS A 303 -8.92 -48.67 30.13
#